data_AF-A0A7V8NV10-F1
#
_entry.id   AF-A0A7V8NV10-F1
#
_cell.length_a   1.000
_cell.length_b   1.000
_cell.length_c   1.000
_cell.angle_alpha   90.00
_cell.angle_beta   90.00
_cell.angle_gamma   90.00
#
_symmetry.space_group_name_H-M   'P 1'
#
loop_
_entity.id
_entity.type
_entity.pdbx_description
1 polymer ?
#
loop_
_entity_poly.entity_id
_entity_poly.type
_entity_poly.pdbx_seq_one_letter_code
_entity_poly.pdbx_strand_id
1 'polypeptide(L)'
;MAQYQMAIIDARTGKPDDAAKLFRSLADKPSVLVPRPLVLLELARTLRDSNPKEAANIYQQIKKEFPDANIADQADRGLDSISPKS
;
A
#
# COMPACT_ATOMS: atom_id res chain seq x y z
N MET A 1 -13.42 -1.21 8.09
CA MET A 1 -12.57 -1.35 9.30
C MET A 1 -12.16 -2.80 9.57
N ALA A 2 -13.09 -3.74 9.80
CA ALA A 2 -12.74 -5.15 10.05
C ALA A 2 -11.86 -5.78 8.94
N GLN A 3 -12.20 -5.58 7.67
CA GLN A 3 -11.40 -6.05 6.54
C GLN A 3 -9.99 -5.44 6.48
N TYR A 4 -9.83 -4.19 6.93
CA TYR A 4 -8.51 -3.54 6.97
C TYR A 4 -7.62 -4.18 8.04
N GLN A 5 -8.18 -4.44 9.22
CA GLN A 5 -7.45 -5.14 10.29
C GLN A 5 -7.07 -6.56 9.86
N MET A 6 -7.96 -7.27 9.18
CA MET A 6 -7.67 -8.59 8.60
C MET A 6 -6.48 -8.51 7.63
N ALA A 7 -6.51 -7.57 6.69
CA ALA A 7 -5.43 -7.39 5.71
C ALA A 7 -4.08 -7.10 6.37
N ILE A 8 -4.06 -6.30 7.43
CA ILE A 8 -2.85 -6.02 8.22
C ILE A 8 -2.34 -7.29 8.91
N ILE A 9 -3.23 -8.10 9.48
CA ILE A 9 -2.86 -9.37 10.11
C ILE A 9 -2.29 -10.33 9.06
N ASP A 10 -2.95 -10.48 7.92
CA ASP A 10 -2.49 -11.36 6.82
C ASP A 10 -1.11 -10.92 6.30
N ALA A 11 -0.88 -9.61 6.13
CA ALA A 11 0.40 -9.08 5.69
C ALA A 11 1.54 -9.40 6.68
N ARG A 12 1.24 -9.40 7.98
CA ARG A 12 2.23 -9.65 9.05
C ARG A 12 2.43 -11.14 9.36
N THR A 13 1.44 -11.98 9.07
CA THR A 13 1.44 -13.41 9.41
C THR A 13 1.93 -14.30 8.26
N GLY A 14 2.56 -13.71 7.23
CA GLY A 14 3.13 -14.44 6.10
C GLY A 14 2.12 -14.79 5.01
N LYS A 15 0.98 -14.09 4.95
CA LYS A 15 -0.03 -14.21 3.87
C LYS A 15 -0.12 -12.91 3.04
N PRO A 16 0.98 -12.42 2.46
CA PRO A 16 0.98 -11.13 1.74
C PRO A 16 0.04 -11.12 0.53
N ASP A 17 -0.18 -12.26 -0.13
CA ASP A 17 -1.08 -12.34 -1.30
C ASP A 17 -2.56 -12.14 -0.93
N ASP A 18 -2.99 -12.71 0.20
CA ASP A 18 -4.36 -12.54 0.70
C ASP A 18 -4.58 -11.13 1.23
N ALA A 19 -3.58 -10.58 1.93
CA ALA A 19 -3.57 -9.19 2.34
C ALA A 19 -3.69 -8.24 1.13
N ALA A 20 -2.93 -8.48 0.06
CA ALA A 20 -2.98 -7.67 -1.14
C ALA A 20 -4.38 -7.68 -1.80
N LYS A 21 -5.08 -8.83 -1.83
CA LYS A 21 -6.46 -8.91 -2.32
C LYS A 21 -7.41 -8.06 -1.47
N LEU A 22 -7.29 -8.15 -0.15
CA LEU A 22 -8.12 -7.36 0.77
C LEU A 22 -7.85 -5.86 0.64
N PHE A 23 -6.59 -5.45 0.55
CA PHE A 23 -6.23 -4.04 0.33
C PHE A 23 -6.74 -3.53 -1.02
N ARG A 24 -6.65 -4.30 -2.12
CA ARG A 24 -7.25 -3.88 -3.40
C ARG A 24 -8.76 -3.64 -3.26
N SER A 25 -9.49 -4.56 -2.62
CA SER A 25 -10.93 -4.39 -2.39
C SER A 25 -11.27 -3.16 -1.55
N LEU A 26 -10.44 -2.85 -0.54
CA LEU A 26 -10.58 -1.66 0.30
C LEU A 26 -10.25 -0.36 -0.44
N ALA A 27 -9.31 -0.40 -1.40
CA ALA A 27 -8.95 0.74 -2.23
C ALA A 27 -10.04 1.06 -3.27
N ASP A 28 -10.77 0.03 -3.74
CA ASP A 28 -11.91 0.18 -4.64
C ASP A 28 -13.14 0.76 -3.94
N LYS A 29 -13.31 0.46 -2.65
CA LYS A 29 -14.43 0.95 -1.82
C LYS A 29 -13.92 1.62 -0.54
N PRO A 30 -13.29 2.80 -0.65
CA PRO A 30 -12.76 3.49 0.51
C PRO A 30 -13.89 3.96 1.43
N SER A 31 -13.57 4.11 2.71
CA SER A 31 -14.50 4.65 3.70
C SER A 31 -13.85 5.83 4.44
N VAL A 32 -14.66 6.64 5.13
CA VAL A 32 -14.14 7.75 5.94
C VAL A 32 -13.10 7.27 6.95
N LEU A 33 -13.32 6.09 7.52
CA LEU A 33 -12.44 5.49 8.51
C LEU A 33 -11.18 4.89 7.88
N VAL A 34 -11.30 4.30 6.69
CA VAL A 34 -10.20 3.65 5.96
C VAL A 34 -10.06 4.36 4.60
N PRO A 35 -9.31 5.47 4.54
CA PRO A 35 -9.18 6.26 3.32
C PRO A 35 -8.32 5.53 2.28
N ARG A 36 -8.65 5.71 1.01
CA ARG A 36 -7.93 5.12 -0.13
C ARG A 36 -6.39 5.29 -0.08
N PRO A 37 -5.82 6.49 0.18
CA PRO A 37 -4.37 6.66 0.25
C PRO A 37 -3.69 5.74 1.28
N LEU A 38 -4.34 5.52 2.44
CA LEU A 38 -3.81 4.63 3.48
C LEU A 38 -3.76 3.19 2.98
N VAL A 39 -4.84 2.75 2.33
CA VAL A 39 -4.94 1.37 1.81
C VAL A 39 -3.92 1.11 0.71
N LEU A 40 -3.76 2.06 -0.21
CA LEU A 40 -2.77 1.94 -1.29
C LEU A 40 -1.35 1.86 -0.73
N LEU A 41 -1.05 2.62 0.32
CA LEU A 41 0.27 2.59 0.95
C LEU A 41 0.55 1.21 1.57
N GLU A 42 -0.41 0.63 2.28
CA GLU A 42 -0.27 -0.71 2.84
C GLU A 42 -0.21 -1.81 1.78
N LEU A 43 -0.95 -1.65 0.68
CA LEU A 43 -0.86 -2.53 -0.49
C LEU A 43 0.56 -2.51 -1.07
N ALA A 44 1.12 -1.33 -1.30
CA ALA A 44 2.47 -1.18 -1.84
C ALA A 44 3.53 -1.76 -0.89
N ARG A 45 3.38 -1.58 0.43
CA ARG A 45 4.26 -2.21 1.43
C ARG A 45 4.19 -3.74 1.37
N THR A 46 2.98 -4.28 1.24
CA THR A 46 2.74 -5.73 1.17
C THR A 46 3.34 -6.34 -0.09
N LEU A 47 3.25 -5.63 -1.22
CA LEU A 47 3.76 -6.07 -2.51
C LEU A 47 5.25 -5.82 -2.69
N ARG A 48 5.91 -5.08 -1.79
CA ARG A 48 7.29 -4.64 -1.97
C ARG A 48 8.25 -5.80 -2.26
N ASP A 49 8.10 -6.89 -1.52
CA ASP A 49 9.06 -7.99 -1.55
C ASP A 49 8.67 -9.05 -2.61
N SER A 50 7.37 -9.23 -2.89
CA SER A 50 6.86 -10.21 -3.86
C SER A 50 6.70 -9.65 -5.28
N ASN A 51 6.33 -8.38 -5.41
CA ASN A 51 6.12 -7.68 -6.68
C ASN A 51 6.57 -6.21 -6.59
N PRO A 52 7.90 -5.96 -6.52
CA PRO A 52 8.46 -4.62 -6.36
C PRO A 52 8.04 -3.65 -7.47
N LYS A 53 7.80 -4.16 -8.69
CA LYS A 53 7.33 -3.35 -9.83
C LYS A 53 5.93 -2.78 -9.59
N GLU A 54 5.01 -3.61 -9.10
CA GLU A 54 3.65 -3.15 -8.77
C GLU A 54 3.67 -2.21 -7.56
N ALA A 55 4.46 -2.53 -6.54
CA ALA A 55 4.63 -1.66 -5.37
C ALA A 55 5.14 -0.26 -5.76
N ALA A 56 6.14 -0.17 -6.63
CA ALA A 56 6.65 1.10 -7.14
C ALA A 56 5.57 1.90 -7.88
N ASN A 57 4.80 1.25 -8.76
CA ASN A 57 3.70 1.92 -9.47
C ASN A 57 2.65 2.49 -8.50
N ILE A 58 2.30 1.75 -7.45
CA ILE A 58 1.32 2.20 -6.45
C ILE A 58 1.87 3.37 -5.64
N TYR A 59 3.14 3.33 -5.21
CA TYR A 59 3.74 4.47 -4.53
C TYR A 59 3.77 5.73 -5.41
N GLN A 60 4.11 5.60 -6.70
CA GLN A 60 4.03 6.71 -7.64
C GLN A 60 2.60 7.23 -7.81
N GLN A 61 1.61 6.33 -7.86
CA GLN A 61 0.20 6.70 -7.90
C GLN A 61 -0.21 7.51 -6.67
N ILE A 62 0.22 7.08 -5.48
CA ILE A 62 -0.07 7.79 -4.23
C ILE A 62 0.45 9.22 -4.29
N LYS A 63 1.69 9.42 -4.73
CA LYS A 63 2.27 10.77 -4.87
C LYS A 63 1.51 11.64 -5.87
N LYS A 64 1.06 11.04 -6.98
CA LYS A 64 0.36 11.76 -8.04
C LYS A 64 -1.06 12.15 -7.62
N GLU A 65 -1.77 11.25 -6.94
CA GLU A 65 -3.18 11.44 -6.58
C GLU A 65 -3.37 12.10 -5.21
N PHE A 66 -2.37 12.00 -4.32
CA PHE A 66 -2.43 12.52 -2.95
C PHE A 66 -1.15 13.30 -2.57
N PRO A 67 -0.75 14.33 -3.35
CA PRO A 67 0.51 15.03 -3.15
C PRO A 67 0.62 15.78 -1.82
N ASP A 68 -0.49 16.29 -1.29
CA ASP A 68 -0.51 17.13 -0.08
C ASP A 68 -0.64 16.30 1.22
N ALA A 69 -0.78 14.98 1.11
CA ALA A 69 -0.91 14.11 2.27
C ALA A 69 0.47 13.68 2.79
N ASN A 70 0.65 13.62 4.11
CA ASN A 70 1.82 12.99 4.76
C ASN A 70 2.10 11.54 4.28
N ILE A 71 1.15 10.93 3.56
CA ILE A 71 1.27 9.64 2.91
C ILE A 71 2.17 9.69 1.65
N ALA A 72 2.27 10.82 0.95
CA ALA A 72 3.17 10.99 -0.20
C ALA A 72 4.63 10.81 0.22
N ASP A 73 5.04 11.39 1.36
CA ASP A 73 6.38 11.19 1.94
C ASP A 73 6.65 9.72 2.29
N GLN A 74 5.62 9.01 2.77
CA GLN A 74 5.75 7.58 3.07
C GLN A 74 5.85 6.74 1.80
N ALA A 75 5.17 7.16 0.73
CA ALA A 75 5.28 6.52 -0.58
C ALA A 75 6.67 6.75 -1.20
N ASP A 76 7.26 7.94 -1.03
CA ASP A 76 8.63 8.22 -1.44
C ASP A 76 9.64 7.32 -0.73
N ARG A 77 9.57 7.23 0.60
CA ARG A 77 10.41 6.30 1.36
C ARG A 77 10.22 4.84 0.93
N GLY A 78 9.00 4.48 0.56
CA GLY A 78 8.67 3.17 0.01
C GLY A 78 9.36 2.90 -1.33
N LEU A 79 9.33 3.86 -2.26
CA LEU A 79 10.02 3.80 -3.55
C LEU A 79 11.54 3.68 -3.40
N ASP A 80 12.11 4.48 -2.49
CA ASP A 80 13.54 4.44 -2.19
C ASP A 80 13.97 3.08 -1.63
N SER A 81 13.07 2.38 -0.93
CA SER A 81 13.34 1.03 -0.41
C SER A 81 13.27 -0.08 -1.46
N ILE A 82 12.63 0.18 -2.61
CA ILE A 82 12.51 -0.77 -3.73
C ILE A 82 13.62 -0.59 -4.75
N SER A 83 14.05 0.65 -4.94
CA SER A 83 15.09 0.97 -5.90
C SER A 83 16.45 0.56 -5.33
N PRO A 84 17.22 -0.33 -5.99
CA PRO A 84 18.59 -0.54 -5.58
C PRO A 84 19.33 0.81 -5.72
N LYS A 85 19.92 1.30 -4.62
CA LYS A 85 20.87 2.42 -4.68
C LYS A 85 21.95 2.03 -5.70
N SER A 86 21.88 2.66 -6.88
CA SER A 86 22.91 2.54 -7.92
C SER A 86 24.15 3.32 -7.52
#